data_AF-A0A4S1FY44-F1
#
_entry.id   AF-A0A4S1FY44-F1
#
_cell.length_a   1.000
_cell.length_b   1.000
_cell.length_c   1.000
_cell.angle_alpha   90.00
_cell.angle_beta   90.00
_cell.angle_gamma   90.00
#
_symmetry.space_group_name_H-M   'P 1'
#
loop_
_entity.id
_entity.type
_entity.pdbx_description
1 polymer ?
#
loop_
_entity_poly.entity_id
_entity_poly.type
_entity_poly.pdbx_seq_one_letter_code
_entity_poly.pdbx_strand_id
1 'polypeptide(L)'
;RGGIQRSLQFFDATGAAVHKVHLRPVSNLHAYRKLVAELVSANQEPTMSLKARVADLGARTADWAGTVDDLREHWSRLTDVNLLKTLKLSRCQALRMVGQDYAWLLDNAA
;
A
#
# COMPACT_ATOMS: atom_id res chain seq x y z
N ARG A 1 32.41 -0.64 -11.01
CA ARG A 1 31.26 0.29 -11.02
C ARG A 1 31.11 0.87 -9.62
N GLY A 2 31.43 2.15 -9.43
CA GLY A 2 31.39 2.81 -8.12
C GLY A 2 31.21 4.30 -8.35
N GLY A 3 29.99 4.79 -8.17
CA GLY A 3 29.65 6.20 -8.29
C GLY A 3 28.66 6.57 -7.20
N ILE A 4 28.67 7.83 -6.77
CA ILE A 4 27.80 8.28 -5.69
C ILE A 4 26.34 8.18 -6.11
N GLN A 5 25.59 7.30 -5.45
CA GLN A 5 24.13 7.23 -5.58
C GLN A 5 23.46 8.14 -4.55
N ARG A 6 22.36 8.77 -4.96
CA ARG A 6 21.56 9.67 -4.12
C ARG A 6 20.10 9.26 -4.20
N SER A 7 19.42 9.27 -3.05
CA SER A 7 18.01 8.90 -2.96
C SER A 7 17.32 9.58 -1.79
N LEU A 8 16.03 9.84 -1.93
CA LEU A 8 15.13 10.11 -0.81
C LEU A 8 14.38 8.82 -0.48
N GLN A 9 14.37 8.43 0.80
CA GLN A 9 13.73 7.19 1.24
C GLN A 9 12.74 7.51 2.36
N PHE A 10 11.55 6.96 2.24
CA PHE A 10 10.43 7.20 3.14
C PHE A 10 10.02 5.88 3.81
N PHE A 11 9.87 5.94 5.12
CA PHE A 11 9.55 4.79 5.97
C PHE A 11 8.26 5.05 6.72
N ASP A 12 7.47 4.01 6.96
CA ASP A 12 6.30 4.11 7.83
C ASP A 12 6.69 4.09 9.32
N ALA A 13 5.69 4.25 10.19
CA ALA A 13 5.90 4.25 11.63
C ALA A 13 6.44 2.93 12.19
N THR A 14 6.40 1.82 11.44
CA THR A 14 7.00 0.53 11.83
C THR A 14 8.45 0.39 11.34
N GLY A 15 8.94 1.36 10.55
CA GLY A 15 10.26 1.33 9.93
C GLY A 15 10.28 0.60 8.59
N ALA A 16 9.14 0.20 8.03
CA ALA A 16 9.09 -0.43 6.73
C ALA A 16 9.21 0.62 5.62
N ALA A 17 9.99 0.31 4.57
CA ALA A 17 10.16 1.23 3.44
C ALA A 17 8.86 1.32 2.63
N VAL A 18 8.33 2.55 2.50
CA VAL A 18 7.08 2.83 1.76
C VAL A 18 7.40 3.33 0.36
N HIS A 19 8.39 4.21 0.23
CA HIS A 19 8.72 4.81 -1.06
C HIS A 19 10.20 5.20 -1.14
N LYS A 20 10.77 5.10 -2.34
CA LYS A 20 12.16 5.48 -2.62
C LYS A 20 12.25 6.18 -3.96
N VAL A 21 12.88 7.35 -3.97
CA VAL A 21 13.17 8.13 -5.17
C VAL A 21 14.67 8.10 -5.38
N HIS A 22 15.13 7.47 -6.46
CA HIS A 22 16.55 7.38 -6.81
C HIS A 22 16.90 8.37 -7.92
N LEU A 23 17.98 9.11 -7.74
CA LEU A 23 18.52 9.97 -8.80
C LEU A 23 19.19 9.11 -9.88
N ARG A 24 18.94 9.46 -11.13
CA ARG A 24 19.61 8.92 -12.31
C ARG A 24 20.62 9.94 -12.84
N PRO A 25 21.52 9.56 -13.77
CA PRO A 25 22.50 10.49 -14.34
C PRO A 25 21.89 11.76 -14.95
N VAL A 26 20.67 11.69 -15.50
CA VAL A 26 19.94 12.82 -16.09
C VAL A 26 19.15 13.66 -15.08
N SER A 27 19.11 13.24 -13.80
CA SER A 27 18.36 13.97 -12.76
C SER A 27 19.03 15.31 -12.42
N ASN A 28 18.22 16.30 -12.07
CA ASN A 28 18.72 17.61 -11.65
C ASN A 28 19.31 17.55 -10.22
N LEU A 29 20.65 17.48 -10.13
CA LEU A 29 21.36 17.42 -8.86
C LEU A 29 21.21 18.69 -8.02
N HIS A 30 21.08 19.86 -8.66
CA HIS A 30 20.91 21.12 -7.95
C HIS A 30 19.57 21.18 -7.23
N ALA A 31 18.49 20.81 -7.92
CA ALA A 31 17.15 20.73 -7.33
C ALA A 31 17.10 19.75 -6.13
N TYR A 32 17.74 18.59 -6.26
CA TYR A 32 17.87 17.64 -5.14
C TYR A 32 18.57 18.25 -3.93
N ARG A 33 19.73 18.91 -4.13
CA ARG A 33 20.48 19.53 -3.04
C ARG A 33 19.68 20.64 -2.36
N LYS A 34 18.96 21.45 -3.14
CA LYS A 34 18.06 22.49 -2.62
C LYS A 34 16.97 21.88 -1.75
N LEU A 35 16.28 20.84 -2.24
CA LEU A 35 15.24 20.14 -1.49
C LEU A 35 15.75 19.54 -0.18
N VAL A 36 16.93 18.91 -0.21
CA VAL A 36 17.56 18.37 1.00
C VAL A 36 17.88 19.48 2.00
N ALA A 37 18.43 20.61 1.54
CA ALA A 37 18.74 21.73 2.42
C ALA A 37 17.50 22.39 3.03
N GLU A 38 16.37 22.41 2.30
CA GLU A 38 15.11 22.98 2.78
C GLU A 38 14.36 22.07 3.76
N LEU A 39 14.44 20.74 3.58
CA LEU A 39 13.66 19.77 4.34
C LEU A 39 14.46 19.01 5.41
N VAL A 40 15.75 19.30 5.57
CA VAL A 40 16.57 18.67 6.61
C VAL A 40 16.01 19.02 8.00
N SER A 41 15.78 17.98 8.81
CA SER A 41 15.36 18.14 10.20
C SER A 41 16.50 18.74 11.04
N ALA A 42 16.19 19.64 11.96
CA ALA A 42 17.16 20.13 12.94
C ALA A 42 17.71 19.00 13.83
N ASN A 43 16.88 17.98 14.12
CA ASN A 43 17.33 16.75 14.77
C ASN A 43 17.83 15.75 13.71
N GLN A 44 19.12 15.40 13.78
CA GLN A 44 19.82 14.45 12.91
C GLN A 44 20.31 13.20 13.67
N GLU A 45 19.71 12.90 14.83
CA GLU A 45 20.04 11.68 15.57
C GLU A 45 19.80 10.43 14.71
N PRO A 46 20.71 9.44 14.76
CA PRO A 46 20.58 8.20 13.98
C PRO A 46 19.60 7.21 14.63
N THR A 47 18.57 7.71 15.31
CA THR A 47 17.57 6.93 16.04
C THR A 47 16.16 7.30 15.54
N MET A 48 15.27 6.31 15.50
CA MET A 48 13.87 6.51 15.12
C MET A 48 12.97 5.76 16.10
N SER A 49 11.92 6.42 16.58
CA SER A 49 10.89 5.77 17.40
C SER A 49 9.97 4.96 16.50
N LEU A 50 9.98 3.64 16.65
CA LEU A 50 9.17 2.73 15.86
C LEU A 50 7.95 2.26 16.66
N LYS A 51 6.82 2.11 15.98
CA LYS A 51 5.62 1.45 16.48
C LYS A 51 5.67 -0.03 16.14
N ALA A 52 5.16 -0.87 17.02
CA ALA A 52 4.97 -2.27 16.72
C ALA A 52 4.05 -2.44 15.50
N ARG A 53 4.44 -3.28 14.56
CA ARG A 53 3.59 -3.65 13.44
C ARG A 53 2.41 -4.47 13.98
N VAL A 54 1.20 -3.95 13.83
CA VAL A 54 0.00 -4.75 14.02
C VAL A 54 0.02 -5.82 12.94
N ALA A 55 -0.06 -7.09 13.33
CA ALA A 55 -0.17 -8.17 12.37
C ALA A 55 -1.36 -7.86 11.46
N ASP A 56 -1.14 -7.90 10.14
CA ASP A 56 -2.24 -7.95 9.19
C ASP A 56 -2.90 -9.31 9.44
N LEU A 57 -3.91 -9.33 10.30
CA LEU A 57 -4.79 -10.46 10.53
C LEU A 57 -5.60 -10.61 9.25
N GLY A 58 -4.93 -11.06 8.18
CA GLY A 58 -5.42 -11.10 6.81
C GLY A 58 -6.87 -11.51 6.84
N ALA A 59 -7.73 -10.54 6.55
CA ALA A 59 -9.08 -10.45 7.10
C ALA A 59 -9.72 -11.81 7.39
N ARG A 60 -9.63 -12.21 8.65
CA ARG A 60 -10.76 -12.83 9.30
C ARG A 60 -11.55 -11.70 9.94
N THR A 61 -12.11 -10.80 9.12
CA THR A 61 -13.17 -9.94 9.63
C THR A 61 -14.34 -10.88 9.90
N ALA A 62 -14.43 -11.33 11.15
CA ALA A 62 -15.59 -11.98 11.73
C ALA A 62 -16.84 -11.06 11.72
N ASP A 63 -16.71 -9.84 11.18
CA ASP A 63 -17.66 -8.72 11.28
C ASP A 63 -18.47 -8.46 10.00
N TRP A 64 -18.34 -9.28 8.95
CA TRP A 64 -19.26 -9.14 7.81
C TRP A 64 -20.64 -9.67 8.19
N ALA A 65 -21.61 -8.77 8.32
CA ALA A 65 -22.98 -9.07 8.71
C ALA A 65 -23.96 -9.18 7.51
N GLY A 66 -23.48 -9.00 6.28
CA GLY A 66 -24.29 -9.06 5.07
C GLY A 66 -24.40 -10.46 4.46
N THR A 67 -25.11 -10.56 3.34
CA THR A 67 -25.29 -11.79 2.56
C THR A 67 -24.55 -11.74 1.22
N VAL A 68 -24.33 -12.90 0.61
CA VAL A 68 -23.67 -12.98 -0.71
C VAL A 68 -24.45 -12.22 -1.77
N ASP A 69 -25.78 -12.17 -1.64
CA ASP A 69 -26.64 -11.41 -2.55
C ASP A 69 -26.43 -9.90 -2.39
N ASP A 70 -26.27 -9.40 -1.15
CA ASP A 70 -25.92 -7.99 -0.91
C ASP A 70 -24.58 -7.65 -1.57
N LEU A 71 -23.58 -8.53 -1.44
CA LEU A 71 -22.29 -8.36 -2.09
C LEU A 71 -22.46 -8.31 -3.62
N ARG A 72 -23.21 -9.24 -4.22
CA ARG A 72 -23.42 -9.33 -5.68
C ARG A 72 -24.22 -8.14 -6.21
N GLU A 73 -25.23 -7.66 -5.48
CA GLU A 73 -25.98 -6.47 -5.86
C GLU A 73 -25.07 -5.25 -5.92
N HIS A 74 -24.28 -5.00 -4.87
CA HIS A 74 -23.34 -3.89 -4.85
C HIS A 74 -22.23 -4.04 -5.90
N TRP A 75 -21.76 -5.28 -6.11
CA TRP A 75 -20.74 -5.58 -7.12
C TRP A 75 -21.23 -5.34 -8.55
N SER A 76 -22.49 -5.65 -8.84
CA SER A 76 -23.08 -5.43 -10.17
C SER A 76 -23.22 -3.95 -10.53
N ARG A 77 -23.29 -3.07 -9.52
CA ARG A 77 -23.44 -1.63 -9.66
C ARG A 77 -22.13 -0.87 -9.49
N LEU A 78 -20.99 -1.56 -9.52
CA LEU A 78 -19.68 -0.95 -9.26
C LEU A 78 -19.33 0.08 -10.33
N THR A 79 -19.33 1.36 -9.95
CA THR A 79 -18.74 2.44 -10.73
C THR A 79 -17.45 2.97 -10.10
N ASP A 80 -17.17 2.59 -8.85
CA ASP A 80 -16.00 3.01 -8.08
C ASP A 80 -15.39 1.81 -7.32
N VAL A 81 -14.06 1.71 -7.35
CA VAL A 81 -13.25 0.63 -6.75
C VAL A 81 -13.27 0.60 -5.21
N ASN A 82 -13.86 1.59 -4.54
CA ASN A 82 -13.85 1.69 -3.07
C ASN A 82 -14.91 0.82 -2.33
N LEU A 83 -15.76 0.06 -3.03
CA LEU A 83 -16.88 -0.72 -2.46
C LEU A 83 -16.49 -1.57 -1.22
N LEU A 84 -15.32 -2.20 -1.25
CA LEU A 84 -14.91 -3.17 -0.23
C LEU A 84 -14.80 -2.55 1.18
N LYS A 85 -14.55 -1.24 1.27
CA LYS A 85 -14.53 -0.51 2.55
C LYS A 85 -15.92 -0.45 3.18
N THR A 86 -16.97 -0.24 2.39
CA THR A 86 -18.36 -0.16 2.85
C THR A 86 -18.83 -1.51 3.39
N LEU A 87 -18.48 -2.60 2.71
CA LEU A 87 -18.87 -3.96 3.10
C LEU A 87 -18.00 -4.54 4.22
N LYS A 88 -16.94 -3.85 4.65
CA LYS A 88 -15.95 -4.33 5.63
C LYS A 88 -15.38 -5.73 5.27
N LEU A 89 -15.35 -6.03 3.98
CA LEU A 89 -14.80 -7.26 3.43
C LEU A 89 -13.38 -7.01 2.95
N SER A 90 -12.48 -7.96 3.18
CA SER A 90 -11.25 -7.95 2.41
C SER A 90 -11.51 -8.26 0.94
N ARG A 91 -10.59 -7.80 0.10
CA ARG A 91 -10.57 -8.13 -1.33
C ARG A 91 -10.61 -9.64 -1.59
N CYS A 92 -9.78 -10.42 -0.89
CA CYS A 92 -9.71 -11.87 -1.11
C CYS A 92 -11.00 -12.59 -0.68
N GLN A 93 -11.64 -12.19 0.42
CA GLN A 93 -12.92 -12.77 0.82
C GLN A 93 -13.99 -12.45 -0.22
N ALA A 94 -14.11 -11.18 -0.61
CA ALA A 94 -15.13 -10.75 -1.56
C ALA A 94 -14.98 -11.45 -2.91
N LEU A 95 -13.73 -11.62 -3.41
CA LEU A 95 -13.46 -12.38 -4.64
C LEU A 95 -13.83 -13.87 -4.54
N ARG A 96 -13.67 -14.50 -3.37
CA ARG A 96 -14.09 -15.90 -3.17
C ARG A 96 -15.61 -16.07 -3.10
N MET A 97 -16.33 -15.04 -2.69
CA MET A 97 -17.76 -15.10 -2.40
C MET A 97 -18.64 -14.58 -3.55
N VAL A 98 -18.15 -13.62 -4.34
CA VAL A 98 -18.94 -12.93 -5.37
C VAL A 98 -19.41 -13.89 -6.48
N GLY A 99 -18.75 -15.03 -6.66
CA GLY A 99 -19.13 -16.08 -7.61
C GLY A 99 -18.35 -16.02 -8.94
N GLN A 100 -18.37 -17.14 -9.67
CA GLN A 100 -17.49 -17.39 -10.81
C GLN A 100 -17.75 -16.48 -12.02
N ASP A 101 -18.96 -15.93 -12.15
CA ASP A 101 -19.29 -14.95 -13.20
C ASP A 101 -18.49 -13.64 -13.06
N TYR A 102 -17.99 -13.34 -11.84
CA TYR A 102 -17.26 -12.13 -11.52
C TYR A 102 -15.79 -12.37 -11.18
N ALA A 103 -15.46 -13.51 -10.57
CA ALA A 103 -14.10 -13.84 -10.19
C ALA A 103 -13.87 -15.36 -10.18
N TRP A 104 -12.76 -15.79 -10.78
CA TRP A 104 -12.30 -17.17 -10.74
C TRP A 104 -10.81 -17.23 -10.38
N LEU A 105 -10.40 -18.33 -9.75
CA LEU A 105 -9.01 -18.54 -9.37
C LEU A 105 -8.20 -18.96 -10.59
N LEU A 106 -7.04 -18.34 -10.76
CA LEU A 106 -6.05 -18.73 -11.76
C LEU A 106 -4.87 -19.41 -11.08
N ASP A 107 -4.09 -20.15 -11.86
CA ASP A 107 -2.76 -20.58 -11.42
C ASP A 107 -1.90 -19.35 -11.12
N ASN A 108 -1.05 -19.40 -10.10
CA ASN A 108 -0.14 -18.30 -9.78
C ASN A 108 0.89 -18.02 -10.89
N ALA A 109 1.08 -18.97 -11.80
CA ALA A 109 1.94 -18.83 -12.98
C ALA A 109 1.21 -18.27 -14.23
N ALA A 110 -0.10 -18.00 -14.14
CA ALA A 110 -0.91 -17.47 -15.24
C ALA A 110 -0.69 -15.98 -15.52
#